data_AF-A0A511UWE5-F1
#
_entry.id   AF-A0A511UWE5-F1
#
_cell.length_a   1.000
_cell.length_b   1.000
_cell.length_c   1.000
_cell.angle_alpha   90.00
_cell.angle_beta   90.00
_cell.angle_gamma   90.00
#
_symmetry.space_group_name_H-M   'P 1'
#
loop_
_entity.id
_entity.type
_entity.pdbx_description
1 polymer ?
#
loop_
_entity_poly.entity_id
_entity_poly.type
_entity_poly.pdbx_seq_one_letter_code
_entity_poly.pdbx_strand_id
1 'polypeptide(L)' 'MGIDYLMACYSKTRELSNFYNECLSNDNISDDEKKLIYAILLNNVKSSKKIKEYIKNIDTK' A
#
# COMPACT_ATOMS: atom_id res chain seq x y z
N MET A 1 -17.57 6.19 5.14
CA MET A 1 -17.17 5.14 4.17
C MET A 1 -17.56 3.81 4.79
N GLY A 2 -18.28 2.94 4.08
CA GLY A 2 -18.69 1.64 4.63
C GLY A 2 -17.50 0.69 4.81
N ILE A 3 -17.67 -0.37 5.61
CA ILE A 3 -16.60 -1.36 5.87
C ILE A 3 -16.10 -2.03 4.58
N ASP A 4 -17.00 -2.29 3.63
CA ASP A 4 -16.66 -2.87 2.32
C ASP A 4 -15.72 -1.98 1.52
N TYR A 5 -15.96 -0.67 1.56
CA TYR A 5 -15.09 0.31 0.89
C TYR A 5 -13.71 0.38 1.56
N LEU A 6 -13.62 0.24 2.88
CA LEU A 6 -12.35 0.19 3.59
C LEU A 6 -11.58 -1.10 3.28
N MET A 7 -12.27 -2.24 3.19
CA MET A 7 -11.70 -3.51 2.77
C MET A 7 -11.20 -3.45 1.32
N ALA A 8 -11.95 -2.80 0.42
CA ALA A 8 -11.51 -2.54 -0.95
C ALA A 8 -10.25 -1.67 -0.99
N CYS A 9 -10.19 -0.59 -0.20
CA CYS A 9 -8.99 0.23 -0.05
C CYS A 9 -7.81 -0.61 0.47
N TYR A 10 -8.02 -1.45 1.48
CA TYR A 10 -6.99 -2.34 2.01
C TYR A 10 -6.47 -3.31 0.94
N SER A 11 -7.38 -3.97 0.19
CA SER A 11 -7.01 -4.84 -0.92
C SER A 11 -6.17 -4.09 -1.96
N LYS A 12 -6.59 -2.87 -2.34
CA LYS A 12 -5.88 -2.07 -3.33
C LYS A 12 -4.47 -1.69 -2.89
N THR A 13 -4.26 -1.41 -1.60
CA THR A 13 -2.91 -1.17 -1.09
C THR A 13 -1.98 -2.38 -1.24
N ARG A 14 -2.50 -3.62 -1.20
CA ARG A 14 -1.70 -4.82 -1.43
C ARG A 14 -1.31 -4.97 -2.90
N GLU A 15 -2.25 -4.75 -3.81
CA GLU A 15 -1.97 -4.73 -5.26
C GLU A 15 -0.89 -3.70 -5.61
N LEU A 16 -1.02 -2.48 -5.09
CA LEU A 16 -0.03 -1.42 -5.31
C LEU A 16 1.34 -1.78 -4.71
N SER A 17 1.38 -2.45 -3.56
CA SER A 17 2.66 -2.89 -2.97
C SER A 17 3.38 -3.89 -3.88
N ASN A 18 2.64 -4.84 -4.47
CA ASN A 18 3.21 -5.80 -5.41
C ASN A 18 3.73 -5.09 -6.66
N PHE A 19 2.93 -4.19 -7.24
CA PHE A 19 3.34 -3.39 -8.39
C PHE A 19 4.62 -2.59 -8.12
N TYR A 20 4.71 -1.89 -6.98
CA TYR A 20 5.93 -1.14 -6.65
C TYR A 20 7.16 -2.03 -6.43
N ASN A 21 6.98 -3.23 -5.85
CA ASN A 21 8.07 -4.20 -5.71
C ASN A 21 8.56 -4.71 -7.08
N GLU A 22 7.64 -4.96 -8.02
CA GLU A 22 7.98 -5.31 -9.40
C GLU A 22 8.76 -4.18 -10.09
N CYS A 23 8.31 -2.93 -9.93
CA CYS A 23 9.03 -1.76 -10.45
C CYS A 23 10.45 -1.65 -9.86
N LEU A 24 10.63 -1.90 -8.56
CA LEU A 24 11.96 -1.88 -7.92
C LEU A 24 12.89 -2.99 -8.40
N SER A 25 12.33 -4.09 -8.93
CA SER A 25 13.08 -5.21 -9.49
C SER A 25 13.44 -4.99 -10.97
N ASN A 26 13.02 -3.87 -11.57
CA ASN A 26 13.33 -3.53 -12.95
C ASN A 26 14.73 -2.89 -13.04
N ASP A 27 15.61 -3.48 -13.83
CA ASP A 27 16.97 -2.97 -14.03
C ASP A 27 17.01 -1.74 -14.97
N ASN A 28 15.91 -1.41 -15.65
CA ASN A 28 15.82 -0.29 -16.58
C ASN A 28 15.43 1.05 -15.93
N ILE A 29 15.32 1.12 -14.60
CA ILE A 29 15.04 2.38 -13.88
C ILE A 29 16.28 2.88 -13.14
N SER A 30 16.43 4.21 -13.13
CA SER A 30 17.52 4.91 -12.45
C SER A 30 17.43 4.79 -10.92
N ASP A 31 18.54 5.03 -10.24
CA ASP A 31 18.58 5.01 -8.76
C ASP A 31 17.66 6.05 -8.13
N ASP A 32 17.46 7.20 -8.78
CA ASP A 32 16.55 8.24 -8.27
C ASP A 32 15.09 7.84 -8.45
N GLU A 33 14.73 7.17 -9.54
CA GLU A 33 13.41 6.55 -9.71
C GLU A 33 13.18 5.44 -8.68
N LYS A 34 14.19 4.60 -8.41
CA LYS A 34 14.13 3.58 -7.35
C LYS A 34 13.85 4.20 -5.98
N LYS A 35 14.54 5.27 -5.62
CA LYS A 35 14.29 6.01 -4.36
C LYS A 35 12.86 6.54 -4.28
N LEU A 36 12.35 7.11 -5.37
CA LEU A 36 10.99 7.62 -5.44
C LEU A 36 9.97 6.49 -5.26
N ILE A 37 10.11 5.39 -6.00
CA ILE A 37 9.22 4.22 -5.92
C ILE A 37 9.25 3.62 -4.50
N TYR A 38 10.44 3.51 -3.90
CA TYR A 38 10.59 3.03 -2.53
C TYR A 38 9.86 3.92 -1.52
N ALA A 39 9.95 5.25 -1.65
CA ALA A 39 9.23 6.18 -0.79
C ALA A 39 7.70 6.03 -0.92
N ILE A 40 7.20 5.83 -2.13
CA ILE A 40 5.77 5.57 -2.40
C ILE A 40 5.34 4.24 -1.77
N LEU A 41 6.12 3.17 -1.95
CA LEU A 41 5.86 1.86 -1.35
C LEU A 41 5.81 1.95 0.18
N LEU A 42 6.76 2.64 0.80
CA LEU A 42 6.81 2.82 2.25
C LEU A 42 5.54 3.53 2.76
N ASN A 43 5.11 4.58 2.07
CA ASN A 43 3.88 5.29 2.40
C ASN A 43 2.64 4.41 2.22
N ASN A 44 2.58 3.64 1.14
CA ASN A 44 1.49 2.71 0.88
C ASN A 44 1.37 1.62 1.97
N VAL A 45 2.49 1.06 2.42
CA VAL A 45 2.53 0.11 3.54
C VAL A 45 2.05 0.74 4.84
N LYS A 46 2.47 1.97 5.15
CA LYS A 46 2.00 2.71 6.34
C LYS A 46 0.49 2.94 6.29
N SER A 47 -0.03 3.37 5.15
CA SER A 47 -1.47 3.58 4.96
C SER A 47 -2.27 2.27 5.05
N SER A 48 -1.76 1.19 4.46
CA SER A 48 -2.35 -0.15 4.55
C SER A 48 -2.52 -0.62 6.00
N LYS A 49 -1.49 -0.41 6.84
CA LYS A 49 -1.55 -0.73 8.28
C LYS A 49 -2.63 0.08 9.00
N LYS A 50 -2.70 1.39 8.75
CA LYS A 50 -3.73 2.26 9.33
C LYS A 50 -5.14 1.82 8.95
N ILE A 51 -5.36 1.46 7.69
CA ILE A 51 -6.67 0.95 7.24
C ILE A 51 -7.02 -0.35 7.98
N LYS A 52 -6.08 -1.29 8.09
CA LYS A 52 -6.28 -2.56 8.80
C LYS A 52 -6.62 -2.34 10.28
N GLU A 53 -5.92 -1.44 10.96
CA GLU A 53 -6.22 -1.08 12.35
C GLU A 53 -7.60 -0.46 12.49
N TYR A 54 -7.96 0.45 11.58
CA TYR A 54 -9.26 1.09 11.57
C TYR A 54 -10.41 0.09 11.37
N ILE A 55 -10.27 -0.85 10.43
CA ILE A 55 -11.26 -1.93 10.18
C ILE A 55 -11.45 -2.77 11.45
N LYS A 56 -10.35 -3.20 12.10
CA LYS A 56 -10.42 -3.96 13.36
C LYS A 56 -11.17 -3.23 14.47
N ASN A 57 -10.96 -1.91 14.58
CA ASN A 57 -11.60 -1.07 15.60
C ASN A 57 -13.10 -0.83 15.34
N ILE A 58 -13.55 -0.99 14.09
CA ILE A 58 -14.97 -0.97 13.75
C ILE A 58 -15.61 -2.32 14.06
N ASP A 59 -14.95 -3.42 13.70
CA ASP A 59 -15.46 -4.79 13.88
C ASP A 59 -15.57 -5.24 15.35
N THR A 60 -14.93 -4.48 16.26
CA THR A 60 -14.96 -4.70 17.72
C THR A 60 -15.98 -3.83 18.46
N LYS A 61 -16.78 -3.04 17.74
CA LYS A 61 -17.84 -2.17 18.29
C LYS A 61 -19.21 -2.63 17.83
#